data_AF-T0ZHL3-F1
#
_entry.id   AF-T0ZHL3-F1
#
_cell.length_a   1.000
_cell.length_b   1.000
_cell.length_c   1.000
_cell.angle_alpha   90.00
_cell.angle_beta   90.00
_cell.angle_gamma   90.00
#
_symmetry.space_group_name_H-M   'P 1'
#
loop_
_entity.id
_entity.type
_entity.pdbx_description
1 polymer ?
#
loop_
_entity_poly.entity_id
_entity_poly.type
_entity_poly.pdbx_seq_one_letter_code
_entity_poly.pdbx_strand_id
1 'polypeptide(L)'
;AKKLAKTVPDNVLCALRVNTAELRKQGWNQPPAARKVSYLRPVDALRPCYATPRIEAPNVTTASFILVGKPLPRVEEALRIGELTRMAVMSQAKRLVGEGRIPSIFSGHGMAESNRHRHAFYLPWDSNHDGRIDRVLLHVPDGMSAEQQHVVEQVKKLWNRDGGEWRLVLESIGSPGIARALTESSRVWKSVTP
;
A
#
# COMPACT_ATOMS: atom_id res chain seq x y z
N ALA A 1 8.57 -63.05 9.62
CA ALA A 1 7.59 -62.81 8.55
C ALA A 1 6.13 -63.02 9.00
N LYS A 2 5.70 -64.23 9.42
CA LYS A 2 4.28 -64.54 9.76
C LYS A 2 3.62 -63.66 10.85
N LYS A 3 4.36 -63.15 11.83
CA LYS A 3 3.81 -62.25 12.88
C LYS A 3 3.49 -60.84 12.37
N LEU A 4 4.28 -60.31 11.44
CA LEU A 4 4.10 -58.95 10.89
C LEU A 4 2.94 -58.88 9.89
N ALA A 5 2.62 -59.98 9.20
CA ALA A 5 1.50 -60.04 8.25
C ALA A 5 0.14 -59.66 8.90
N LYS A 6 -0.04 -59.90 10.21
CA LYS A 6 -1.24 -59.50 10.95
C LYS A 6 -1.32 -58.00 11.26
N THR A 7 -0.24 -57.26 11.06
CA THR A 7 -0.14 -55.82 11.31
C THR A 7 -0.19 -54.98 10.03
N VAL A 8 -0.51 -55.62 8.90
CA VAL A 8 -0.68 -54.93 7.62
C VAL A 8 -2.03 -54.22 7.62
N PRO A 9 -2.08 -52.92 7.27
CA PRO A 9 -3.33 -52.18 7.17
C PRO A 9 -4.26 -52.80 6.11
N ASP A 10 -5.56 -52.87 6.43
CA ASP A 10 -6.56 -53.54 5.57
C ASP A 10 -6.77 -52.85 4.21
N ASN A 11 -6.48 -51.55 4.12
CA ASN A 11 -6.62 -50.76 2.89
C ASN A 11 -5.56 -49.65 2.77
N VAL A 12 -5.44 -49.07 1.57
CA VAL A 12 -4.46 -48.02 1.24
C VAL A 12 -4.61 -46.79 2.12
N LEU A 13 -5.85 -46.39 2.43
CA LEU A 13 -6.12 -45.18 3.21
C LEU A 13 -5.72 -45.37 4.69
N CYS A 14 -5.93 -46.56 5.24
CA CYS A 14 -5.35 -46.97 6.51
C CYS A 14 -3.81 -46.97 6.45
N ALA A 15 -3.21 -47.49 5.38
CA ALA A 15 -1.76 -47.50 5.21
C ALA A 15 -1.13 -46.09 5.16
N LEU A 16 -1.82 -45.11 4.55
CA LEU A 16 -1.39 -43.71 4.52
C LEU A 16 -1.57 -42.98 5.85
N ARG A 17 -2.46 -43.45 6.72
CA ARG A 17 -2.75 -42.85 8.03
C ARG A 17 -1.85 -43.37 9.16
N VAL A 18 -1.16 -44.49 8.95
CA VAL A 18 -0.33 -45.10 9.99
C VAL A 18 0.93 -44.26 10.25
N ASN A 19 1.15 -43.94 11.52
CA ASN A 19 2.35 -43.24 11.95
C ASN A 19 3.58 -44.17 11.87
N THR A 20 4.69 -43.64 11.37
CA THR A 20 5.98 -44.33 11.30
C THR A 20 6.49 -44.84 12.66
N ALA A 21 6.12 -44.18 13.77
CA ALA A 21 6.47 -44.63 15.11
C ALA A 21 5.77 -45.95 15.50
N GLU A 22 4.49 -46.09 15.13
CA GLU A 22 3.69 -47.29 15.36
C GLU A 22 4.26 -48.50 14.61
N LEU A 23 4.66 -48.28 13.36
CA LEU A 23 5.29 -49.30 12.51
C LEU A 23 6.63 -49.78 13.08
N ARG A 24 7.48 -48.85 13.53
CA ARG A 24 8.77 -49.18 14.15
C ARG A 24 8.59 -49.98 15.44
N LYS A 25 7.62 -49.61 16.28
CA LYS A 25 7.28 -50.35 17.51
C LYS A 25 6.83 -51.78 17.23
N GLN A 26 6.14 -51.98 16.11
CA GLN A 26 5.72 -53.30 15.63
C GLN A 26 6.86 -54.09 14.94
N GLY A 27 8.05 -53.50 14.77
CA GLY A 27 9.23 -54.14 14.18
C GLY A 27 9.36 -53.96 12.66
N TRP A 28 8.63 -53.02 12.07
CA TRP A 28 8.77 -52.69 10.65
C TRP A 28 9.93 -51.71 10.42
N ASN A 29 10.87 -52.12 9.56
CA ASN A 29 11.96 -51.24 9.09
C ASN A 29 11.55 -50.34 7.91
N GLN A 30 10.46 -50.70 7.23
CA GLN A 30 9.84 -49.95 6.14
C GLN A 30 8.34 -50.23 6.14
N PRO A 31 7.49 -49.31 5.63
CA PRO A 31 6.06 -49.55 5.57
C PRO A 31 5.72 -50.85 4.81
N PRO A 32 4.65 -51.57 5.17
CA PRO A 32 4.33 -52.90 4.63
C PRO A 32 4.19 -52.97 3.10
N ALA A 33 3.80 -51.87 2.46
CA ALA A 33 3.63 -51.74 1.01
C ALA A 33 4.72 -50.89 0.34
N ALA A 34 5.75 -50.47 1.07
CA ALA A 34 6.83 -49.68 0.51
C ALA A 34 7.69 -50.54 -0.41
N ARG A 35 7.82 -50.10 -1.67
CA ARG A 35 8.79 -50.64 -2.63
C ARG A 35 9.81 -49.57 -2.96
N LYS A 36 11.08 -49.96 -3.03
CA LYS A 36 12.12 -49.15 -3.64
C LYS A 36 11.99 -49.25 -5.15
N VAL A 37 11.77 -48.13 -5.81
CA VAL A 37 11.63 -48.03 -7.26
C VAL A 37 12.65 -47.03 -7.77
N SER A 38 13.43 -47.43 -8.77
CA SER A 38 14.32 -46.52 -9.50
C SER A 38 13.50 -45.74 -10.52
N TYR A 39 13.61 -44.41 -10.52
CA TYR A 39 12.95 -43.54 -11.49
C TYR A 39 13.88 -42.44 -11.96
N LEU A 40 13.70 -42.01 -13.21
CA LEU A 40 14.39 -40.84 -13.76
C LEU A 40 13.65 -39.57 -13.36
N ARG A 41 14.39 -38.54 -12.99
CA ARG A 41 13.89 -37.19 -12.77
C ARG A 41 14.72 -36.19 -13.57
N PRO A 42 14.13 -35.08 -14.03
CA PRO A 42 14.90 -33.94 -14.53
C PRO A 42 15.94 -33.48 -13.50
N VAL A 43 17.07 -32.98 -13.98
CA VAL A 43 18.20 -32.57 -13.12
C VAL A 43 17.74 -31.50 -12.10
N ASP A 44 16.88 -30.59 -12.57
CA ASP A 44 16.37 -29.44 -11.80
C ASP A 44 15.07 -29.72 -11.02
N ALA A 45 14.58 -30.96 -10.97
CA ALA A 45 13.28 -31.27 -10.33
C ALA A 45 13.20 -30.92 -8.82
N LEU A 46 14.33 -30.76 -8.15
CA LEU A 46 14.42 -30.36 -6.74
C LEU A 46 15.00 -28.95 -6.54
N ARG A 47 15.07 -28.15 -7.61
CA ARG A 47 15.55 -26.77 -7.52
C ARG A 47 14.58 -25.98 -6.64
N PRO A 48 15.02 -25.37 -5.52
CA PRO A 48 14.13 -24.58 -4.68
C PRO A 48 13.59 -23.38 -5.47
N CYS A 49 12.28 -23.37 -5.71
CA CYS A 49 11.58 -22.20 -6.24
C CYS A 49 11.02 -21.40 -5.06
N TYR A 50 11.70 -20.33 -4.69
CA TYR A 50 11.14 -19.36 -3.75
C TYR A 50 10.09 -18.54 -4.50
N ALA A 51 8.82 -18.96 -4.40
CA ALA A 51 7.73 -18.08 -4.76
C ALA A 51 7.65 -17.00 -3.68
N THR A 52 8.11 -15.78 -3.97
CA THR A 52 7.77 -14.62 -3.15
C THR A 52 6.27 -14.41 -3.30
N PRO A 53 5.44 -14.59 -2.25
CA PRO A 53 4.04 -14.24 -2.35
C PRO A 53 3.97 -12.76 -2.70
N ARG A 54 3.36 -12.45 -3.84
CA ARG A 54 3.11 -11.08 -4.25
C ARG A 54 1.97 -10.59 -3.38
N ILE A 55 2.31 -10.01 -2.23
CA ILE A 55 1.34 -9.29 -1.41
C ILE A 55 0.99 -8.05 -2.23
N GLU A 56 -0.25 -7.96 -2.72
CA GLU A 56 -0.76 -6.70 -3.25
C GLU A 56 -0.70 -5.70 -2.10
N ALA A 57 0.24 -4.75 -2.17
CA ALA A 57 0.30 -3.67 -1.22
C ALA A 57 -1.06 -2.97 -1.25
N PRO A 58 -1.70 -2.70 -0.09
CA PRO A 58 -2.96 -1.98 -0.07
C PRO A 58 -2.78 -0.69 -0.87
N ASN A 59 -3.72 -0.39 -1.78
CA ASN A 59 -3.65 0.79 -2.62
C ASN A 59 -3.58 2.04 -1.74
N VAL A 60 -2.39 2.61 -1.62
CA VAL A 60 -2.15 3.83 -0.85
C VAL A 60 -2.61 5.00 -1.71
N THR A 61 -3.77 5.56 -1.39
CA THR A 61 -4.39 6.62 -2.17
C THR A 61 -4.32 7.97 -1.48
N THR A 62 -4.15 8.01 -0.16
CA THR A 62 -4.40 9.22 0.62
C THR A 62 -3.29 9.47 1.65
N ALA A 63 -2.85 10.72 1.76
CA ALA A 63 -1.94 11.21 2.79
C ALA A 63 -2.53 12.44 3.49
N SER A 64 -2.52 12.44 4.83
CA SER A 64 -2.94 13.57 5.68
C SER A 64 -1.71 14.25 6.27
N PHE A 65 -1.62 15.57 6.08
CA PHE A 65 -0.60 16.40 6.69
C PHE A 65 -1.22 17.36 7.69
N ILE A 66 -0.58 17.51 8.85
CA ILE A 66 -0.85 18.60 9.79
C ILE A 66 -0.02 19.81 9.36
N LEU A 67 -0.67 20.97 9.29
CA LEU A 67 -0.05 22.26 9.02
C LEU A 67 0.35 22.91 10.34
N VAL A 68 1.65 23.15 10.52
CA VAL A 68 2.22 23.73 11.73
C VAL A 68 2.84 25.09 11.40
N GLY A 69 2.32 26.14 12.01
CA GLY A 69 2.83 27.50 11.90
C GLY A 69 1.88 28.50 12.55
N LYS A 70 2.36 29.72 12.80
CA LYS A 70 1.53 30.82 13.33
C LYS A 70 1.69 32.06 12.46
N PRO A 71 0.60 32.73 12.04
CA PRO A 71 -0.79 32.25 12.15
C PRO A 71 -1.07 31.07 11.21
N LEU A 72 -2.09 30.26 11.53
CA LEU A 72 -2.64 29.31 10.56
C LEU A 72 -3.41 30.09 9.48
N PRO A 73 -3.31 29.67 8.20
CA PRO A 73 -4.03 30.30 7.10
C PRO A 73 -5.52 30.24 7.33
N ARG A 74 -6.25 31.26 6.90
CA ARG A 74 -7.72 31.22 6.98
C ARG A 74 -8.28 30.32 5.88
N VAL A 75 -9.51 29.84 6.04
CA VAL A 75 -10.20 29.03 5.01
C VAL A 75 -10.31 29.73 3.66
N GLU A 76 -10.36 31.07 3.62
CA GLU A 76 -10.36 31.84 2.37
C GLU A 76 -9.06 31.68 1.57
N GLU A 77 -7.98 31.25 2.21
CA GLU A 77 -6.69 30.96 1.56
C GLU A 77 -6.59 29.51 1.05
N ALA A 78 -7.68 28.71 1.09
CA ALA A 78 -7.66 27.31 0.69
C ALA A 78 -7.03 27.09 -0.70
N LEU A 79 -7.44 27.86 -1.72
CA LEU A 79 -6.87 27.73 -3.06
C LEU A 79 -5.34 27.95 -3.06
N ARG A 80 -4.88 28.96 -2.30
CA ARG A 80 -3.45 29.26 -2.16
C ARG A 80 -2.71 28.11 -1.50
N ILE A 81 -3.22 27.59 -0.38
CA ILE A 81 -2.59 26.49 0.35
C ILE A 81 -2.57 25.20 -0.46
N GLY A 82 -3.63 24.91 -1.22
CA GLY A 82 -3.69 23.79 -2.15
C GLY A 82 -2.60 23.88 -3.22
N GLU A 83 -2.45 25.05 -3.84
CA GLU A 83 -1.41 25.27 -4.86
C GLU A 83 -0.01 25.21 -4.28
N LEU A 84 0.23 25.79 -3.09
CA LEU A 84 1.53 25.67 -2.41
C LEU A 84 1.88 24.22 -2.09
N THR A 85 0.88 23.42 -1.71
CA THR A 85 1.08 21.98 -1.45
C THR A 85 1.43 21.24 -2.73
N ARG A 86 0.72 21.53 -3.82
CA ARG A 86 1.06 20.98 -5.15
C ARG A 86 2.48 21.34 -5.55
N MET A 87 2.87 22.62 -5.43
CA MET A 87 4.24 23.07 -5.72
C MET A 87 5.28 22.37 -4.84
N ALA A 88 4.99 22.16 -3.56
CA ALA A 88 5.89 21.46 -2.64
C ALA A 88 6.10 20.00 -3.04
N VAL A 89 5.01 19.27 -3.37
CA VAL A 89 5.09 17.89 -3.88
C VAL A 89 5.87 17.83 -5.20
N MET A 90 5.63 18.78 -6.12
CA MET A 90 6.38 18.89 -7.39
C MET A 90 7.86 19.18 -7.21
N SER A 91 8.20 20.06 -6.29
CA SER A 91 9.59 20.35 -5.95
C SER A 91 10.29 19.11 -5.38
N GLN A 92 9.62 18.37 -4.50
CA GLN A 92 10.16 17.12 -3.95
C GLN A 92 10.29 16.03 -5.01
N ALA A 93 9.29 15.86 -5.88
CA ALA A 93 9.35 14.92 -6.99
C ALA A 93 10.53 15.23 -7.93
N LYS A 94 10.70 16.51 -8.30
CA LYS A 94 11.84 16.98 -9.11
C LYS A 94 13.18 16.65 -8.45
N ARG A 95 13.28 16.82 -7.12
CA ARG A 95 14.50 16.57 -6.35
C ARG A 95 14.85 15.08 -6.26
N LEU A 96 13.87 14.22 -6.06
CA LEU A 96 14.08 12.79 -5.78
C LEU A 96 14.11 11.93 -7.04
N VAL A 97 13.21 12.20 -8.00
CA VAL A 97 13.04 11.39 -9.22
C VAL A 97 13.70 12.06 -10.43
N GLY A 98 13.91 13.38 -10.38
CA GLY A 98 14.51 14.17 -11.46
C GLY A 98 13.49 14.98 -12.27
N GLU A 99 13.92 16.10 -12.83
CA GLU A 99 13.06 17.10 -13.48
C GLU A 99 12.22 16.56 -14.65
N GLY A 100 12.79 15.68 -15.48
CA GLY A 100 12.08 15.06 -16.60
C GLY A 100 11.22 13.85 -16.25
N ARG A 101 11.14 13.48 -14.97
CA ARG A 101 10.48 12.24 -14.50
C ARG A 101 9.47 12.48 -13.38
N ILE A 102 8.97 13.70 -13.24
CA ILE A 102 7.92 14.01 -12.28
C ILE A 102 6.69 13.14 -12.59
N PRO A 103 6.19 12.34 -11.63
CA PRO A 103 5.03 11.49 -11.88
C PRO A 103 3.81 12.30 -12.29
N SER A 104 3.21 11.94 -13.43
CA SER A 104 2.01 12.61 -13.98
C SER A 104 0.82 12.55 -13.01
N ILE A 105 0.74 11.52 -12.17
CA ILE A 105 -0.30 11.40 -11.14
C ILE A 105 -0.33 12.59 -10.17
N PHE A 106 0.78 13.31 -9.98
CA PHE A 106 0.82 14.42 -9.04
C PHE A 106 0.56 15.77 -9.73
N SER A 107 0.90 15.90 -11.02
CA SER A 107 0.70 17.13 -11.78
C SER A 107 -0.59 17.16 -12.58
N GLY A 108 -1.16 15.99 -12.89
CA GLY A 108 -2.24 15.82 -13.87
C GLY A 108 -1.79 16.02 -15.33
N HIS A 109 -0.51 16.33 -15.57
CA HIS A 109 0.01 16.68 -16.90
C HIS A 109 0.36 15.42 -17.71
N GLY A 110 0.07 15.44 -19.02
CA GLY A 110 0.40 14.34 -19.93
C GLY A 110 -0.41 13.06 -19.70
N MET A 111 -1.53 13.14 -18.98
CA MET A 111 -2.43 12.01 -18.75
C MET A 111 -3.40 11.82 -19.91
N ALA A 112 -3.79 10.58 -20.19
CA ALA A 112 -4.79 10.27 -21.22
C ALA A 112 -6.15 10.91 -20.89
N GLU A 113 -6.96 11.20 -21.90
CA GLU A 113 -8.28 11.84 -21.71
C GLU A 113 -9.24 11.03 -20.85
N SER A 114 -9.08 9.70 -20.82
CA SER A 114 -9.83 8.80 -19.94
C SER A 114 -9.47 8.94 -18.46
N ASN A 115 -8.41 9.69 -18.13
CA ASN A 115 -7.88 9.87 -16.78
C ASN A 115 -7.90 11.34 -16.30
N ARG A 116 -8.94 12.11 -16.66
CA ARG A 116 -9.04 13.52 -16.29
C ARG A 116 -9.16 13.79 -14.78
N HIS A 117 -9.49 12.78 -13.96
CA HIS A 117 -9.78 12.97 -12.53
C HIS A 117 -9.20 11.91 -11.58
N ARG A 118 -8.23 11.08 -12.00
CA ARG A 118 -7.60 10.10 -11.10
C ARG A 118 -6.18 10.47 -10.69
N HIS A 119 -5.81 11.74 -10.90
CA HIS A 119 -4.59 12.35 -10.38
C HIS A 119 -4.81 12.96 -8.98
N ALA A 120 -3.75 13.54 -8.43
CA ALA A 120 -3.71 14.11 -7.10
C ALA A 120 -4.63 15.32 -6.93
N PHE A 121 -5.46 15.26 -5.90
CA PHE A 121 -6.19 16.36 -5.34
C PHE A 121 -5.47 16.86 -4.08
N TYR A 122 -5.30 18.18 -3.99
CA TYR A 122 -4.66 18.85 -2.87
C TYR A 122 -5.74 19.63 -2.12
N LEU A 123 -6.22 19.08 -1.01
CA LEU A 123 -7.41 19.55 -0.31
C LEU A 123 -7.01 20.12 1.06
N PRO A 124 -6.88 21.45 1.19
CA PRO A 124 -6.78 22.07 2.50
C PRO A 124 -8.05 21.81 3.31
N TRP A 125 -7.88 21.62 4.61
CA TRP A 125 -8.94 21.21 5.49
C TRP A 125 -8.88 21.97 6.82
N ASP A 126 -10.02 22.57 7.16
CA ASP A 126 -10.39 23.00 8.50
C ASP A 126 -11.16 21.85 9.16
N SER A 127 -10.46 21.09 9.99
CA SER A 127 -10.96 19.87 10.62
C SER A 127 -11.75 20.12 11.90
N ASN A 128 -11.55 21.29 12.53
CA ASN A 128 -12.18 21.68 13.79
C ASN A 128 -13.25 22.77 13.61
N HIS A 129 -13.46 23.26 12.39
CA HIS A 129 -14.42 24.29 12.01
C HIS A 129 -14.16 25.66 12.68
N ASP A 130 -12.89 26.01 12.92
CA ASP A 130 -12.51 27.30 13.51
C ASP A 130 -12.24 28.42 12.48
N GLY A 131 -12.40 28.11 11.20
CA GLY A 131 -12.14 29.03 10.09
C GLY A 131 -10.67 29.10 9.67
N ARG A 132 -9.82 28.19 10.17
CA ARG A 132 -8.41 28.09 9.80
C ARG A 132 -8.06 26.71 9.28
N ILE A 133 -7.12 26.68 8.35
CA ILE A 133 -6.63 25.45 7.76
C ILE A 133 -5.59 24.84 8.70
N ASP A 134 -5.92 23.70 9.30
CA ASP A 134 -5.03 22.95 10.19
C ASP A 134 -4.43 21.71 9.52
N ARG A 135 -5.05 21.23 8.43
CA ARG A 135 -4.62 20.04 7.68
C ARG A 135 -4.62 20.26 6.18
N VAL A 136 -3.85 19.44 5.48
CA VAL A 136 -3.91 19.31 4.03
C VAL A 136 -3.93 17.83 3.66
N LEU A 137 -4.91 17.45 2.84
CA LEU A 137 -5.03 16.11 2.30
C LEU A 137 -4.45 16.06 0.89
N LEU A 138 -3.63 15.05 0.62
CA LEU A 138 -3.27 14.62 -0.72
C LEU A 138 -4.06 13.36 -1.04
N HIS A 139 -4.93 13.39 -2.05
CA HIS A 139 -5.72 12.24 -2.47
C HIS A 139 -5.49 11.89 -3.94
N VAL A 140 -5.04 10.68 -4.23
CA VAL A 140 -4.78 10.14 -5.58
C VAL A 140 -5.68 8.92 -5.78
N PRO A 141 -6.80 9.03 -6.52
CA PRO A 141 -7.73 7.92 -6.70
C PRO A 141 -7.12 6.66 -7.32
N ASP A 142 -6.15 6.82 -8.24
CA ASP A 142 -5.44 5.69 -8.86
C ASP A 142 -4.33 5.08 -7.97
N GLY A 143 -4.10 5.66 -6.78
CA GLY A 143 -3.08 5.18 -5.84
C GLY A 143 -1.67 5.69 -6.14
N MET A 144 -0.77 5.38 -5.21
CA MET A 144 0.64 5.78 -5.23
C MET A 144 1.55 4.57 -5.12
N SER A 145 2.54 4.48 -6.00
CA SER A 145 3.65 3.53 -5.92
C SER A 145 4.57 3.83 -4.72
N ALA A 146 5.46 2.91 -4.37
CA ALA A 146 6.41 3.12 -3.27
C ALA A 146 7.31 4.35 -3.48
N GLU A 147 7.74 4.61 -4.71
CA GLU A 147 8.53 5.81 -5.05
C GLU A 147 7.71 7.10 -4.85
N GLN A 148 6.44 7.07 -5.26
CA GLN A 148 5.52 8.20 -5.10
C GLN A 148 5.20 8.44 -3.61
N GLN A 149 4.97 7.38 -2.83
CA GLN A 149 4.81 7.47 -1.38
C GLN A 149 6.05 8.10 -0.73
N HIS A 150 7.25 7.69 -1.15
CA HIS A 150 8.49 8.28 -0.65
C HIS A 150 8.59 9.77 -0.95
N VAL A 151 8.18 10.23 -2.14
CA VAL A 151 8.12 11.67 -2.46
C VAL A 151 7.22 12.41 -1.48
N VAL A 152 6.02 11.87 -1.21
CA VAL A 152 5.04 12.46 -0.29
C VAL A 152 5.58 12.53 1.14
N GLU A 153 6.25 11.48 1.61
CA GLU A 153 6.90 11.44 2.93
C GLU A 153 7.97 12.52 3.12
N GLN A 154 8.65 12.94 2.04
CA GLN A 154 9.68 13.96 2.06
C GLN A 154 9.14 15.40 1.99
N VAL A 155 7.83 15.58 1.87
CA VAL A 155 7.20 16.91 1.91
C VAL A 155 7.11 17.39 3.35
N LYS A 156 7.94 18.38 3.71
CA LYS A 156 8.06 18.88 5.10
C LYS A 156 7.67 20.34 5.29
N LYS A 157 7.46 21.11 4.22
CA LYS A 157 7.18 22.54 4.32
C LYS A 157 6.47 23.11 3.11
N LEU A 158 5.66 24.12 3.35
CA LEU A 158 5.10 25.04 2.37
C LEU A 158 5.83 26.36 2.45
N TRP A 159 6.30 26.85 1.30
CA TRP A 159 6.96 28.14 1.19
C TRP A 159 6.00 29.16 0.63
N ASN A 160 5.81 30.27 1.34
CA ASN A 160 5.14 31.42 0.79
C ASN A 160 6.15 32.28 0.00
N ARG A 161 5.69 32.92 -1.08
CA ARG A 161 6.48 33.89 -1.85
C ARG A 161 6.90 35.10 -1.01
N ASP A 162 6.11 35.45 0.00
CA ASP A 162 6.39 36.57 0.91
C ASP A 162 7.37 36.21 2.04
N GLY A 163 8.04 35.05 1.95
CA GLY A 163 9.04 34.60 2.93
C GLY A 163 8.48 33.86 4.15
N GLY A 164 7.15 33.79 4.30
CA GLY A 164 6.51 32.95 5.32
C GLY A 164 6.68 31.45 5.03
N GLU A 165 6.75 30.63 6.08
CA GLU A 165 6.77 29.17 5.95
C GLU A 165 5.79 28.50 6.90
N TRP A 166 5.18 27.40 6.43
CA TRP A 166 4.46 26.45 7.28
C TRP A 166 5.14 25.10 7.18
N ARG A 167 5.33 24.45 8.34
CA ARG A 167 5.83 23.08 8.39
C ARG A 167 4.68 22.12 8.14
N LEU A 168 4.95 21.07 7.37
CA LEU A 168 4.05 19.95 7.18
C LEU A 168 4.58 18.75 7.96
N VAL A 169 3.69 18.13 8.72
CA VAL A 169 3.94 16.86 9.41
C VAL A 169 3.00 15.83 8.82
N LEU A 170 3.54 14.77 8.21
CA LEU A 170 2.74 13.65 7.72
C LEU A 170 2.14 12.93 8.94
N GLU A 171 0.83 13.03 9.10
CA GLU A 171 0.08 12.41 10.19
C GLU A 171 -0.22 10.94 9.87
N SER A 172 -0.61 10.68 8.62
CA SER A 172 -0.95 9.33 8.17
C SER A 172 -0.92 9.22 6.64
N ILE A 173 -0.68 8.00 6.16
CA ILE A 173 -0.70 7.65 4.73
C ILE A 173 -1.32 6.26 4.57
N GLY A 174 -2.22 6.08 3.59
CA GLY A 174 -2.94 4.82 3.42
C GLY A 174 -4.20 4.93 2.57
N SER A 175 -5.24 4.18 2.96
CA SER A 175 -6.53 4.15 2.28
C SER A 175 -7.33 5.47 2.47
N PRO A 176 -8.40 5.70 1.69
CA PRO A 176 -9.27 6.88 1.84
C PRO A 176 -9.86 7.03 3.25
N GLY A 177 -9.94 5.92 4.02
CA GLY A 177 -10.47 5.89 5.38
C GLY A 177 -9.82 6.86 6.37
N ILE A 178 -8.61 7.36 6.08
CA ILE A 178 -7.90 8.36 6.88
C ILE A 178 -8.66 9.69 6.95
N ALA A 179 -9.34 10.08 5.87
CA ALA A 179 -10.07 11.35 5.79
C ALA A 179 -11.43 11.12 5.13
N ARG A 180 -12.24 10.25 5.76
CA ARG A 180 -13.58 9.89 5.29
C ARG A 180 -14.45 11.11 4.98
N ALA A 181 -14.38 12.14 5.82
CA ALA A 181 -15.11 13.39 5.62
C ALA A 181 -14.87 14.05 4.25
N LEU A 182 -13.70 13.84 3.63
CA LEU A 182 -13.33 14.44 2.35
C LEU A 182 -13.31 13.43 1.18
N THR A 183 -13.37 12.13 1.46
CA THR A 183 -13.14 11.07 0.46
C THR A 183 -14.31 10.12 0.29
N GLU A 184 -15.28 10.13 1.20
CA GLU A 184 -16.51 9.35 1.04
C GLU A 184 -17.41 9.94 -0.05
N SER A 185 -18.23 9.09 -0.65
CA SER A 185 -19.24 9.53 -1.61
C SER A 185 -20.30 10.37 -0.92
N SER A 186 -20.44 11.63 -1.32
CA SER A 186 -21.55 12.48 -0.90
C SER A 186 -22.70 12.43 -1.91
N ARG A 187 -23.94 12.48 -1.41
CA ARG A 187 -25.15 12.69 -2.23
C ARG A 187 -25.59 14.16 -2.27
N VAL A 188 -24.95 15.01 -1.47
CA VAL A 188 -25.30 16.42 -1.30
C VAL A 188 -24.11 17.25 -1.74
N TRP A 189 -24.32 18.06 -2.77
CA TRP A 189 -23.39 19.11 -3.15
C TRP A 189 -23.91 20.43 -2.59
N LYS A 190 -23.06 21.13 -1.84
CA LYS A 190 -23.34 22.46 -1.31
C LYS A 190 -22.26 23.41 -1.80
N SER A 191 -22.65 24.35 -2.66
CA SER A 191 -21.79 25.49 -2.98
C SER A 191 -21.77 26.44 -1.79
N VAL A 192 -20.58 26.91 -1.42
CA VAL A 192 -20.39 27.97 -0.41
C VAL A 192 -19.72 29.19 -1.03
N THR A 193 -19.82 29.31 -2.36
CA THR A 193 -19.39 30.50 -3.09
C THR A 193 -20.22 31.70 -2.61
N PRO A 194 -19.59 32.85 -2.27
CA PRO A 194 -20.30 34.10 -2.04
C PRO A 194 -21.16 34.51 -3.23
#